data_AF-A0A3D3ZJV8-F1
#
_entry.id   AF-A0A3D3ZJV8-F1
#
_cell.length_a   1.000
_cell.length_b   1.000
_cell.length_c   1.000
_cell.angle_alpha   90.00
_cell.angle_beta   90.00
_cell.angle_gamma   90.00
#
_symmetry.space_group_name_H-M   'P 1'
#
loop_
_entity.id
_entity.type
_entity.pdbx_description
1 polymer ?
#
loop_
_entity_poly.entity_id
_entity_poly.type
_entity_poly.pdbx_seq_one_letter_code
_entity_poly.pdbx_strand_id
1 'polypeptide(L)'
;LGCDMARQCHLNTCPTGIATQREDLRAKFTGRTHHIIHYLTLLAEEVREWLAQLGVARLDDLVGRADLLQGTAEANLDLTRLLVAAPGIASKITRVRPPQSTLAEQLLVEAEQALLGERSVLTQHDIHNYDRAIGASLAGEIARRYGNTGLPGVSMTCIFQGAAGQSFGAFCVPGMRLVLQGEANDYVGKSMTGGQIIIAPPTGASFAAHKNTILGNTVLYGATGGQLFAAGRAGERFAVRNSGAMAVVEGVGAHACEYMTGGMVVVLGETGKNFAAGMSAGVAYVLDTAGVFPMRCNTELVELQRLEDPEEIEALRTVIQWHRKKTRSWRAAQLLAEWSRMQRVFWRVFPRDSTCTASDFVETEEHDVVMAEALRG
;
A
#
# COMPACT_ATOMS: atom_id res chain seq x y z
N LEU A 1 1.14 -34.00 6.58
CA LEU A 1 -0.19 -33.68 6.01
C LEU A 1 -0.66 -34.67 4.95
N GLY A 2 0.21 -35.11 4.03
CA GLY A 2 -0.14 -36.08 2.99
C GLY A 2 0.42 -35.73 1.61
N CYS A 3 1.53 -34.99 1.55
CA CYS A 3 2.22 -34.78 0.29
C CYS A 3 2.91 -36.10 -0.10
N ASP A 4 2.68 -36.54 -1.31
CA ASP A 4 3.30 -37.72 -1.92
C ASP A 4 4.56 -37.35 -2.73
N MET A 5 5.00 -36.09 -2.64
CA MET A 5 6.15 -35.54 -3.36
C MET A 5 6.04 -35.66 -4.89
N ALA A 6 4.82 -35.55 -5.44
CA ALA A 6 4.60 -35.58 -6.89
C ALA A 6 5.30 -34.44 -7.68
N ARG A 7 5.69 -33.33 -7.03
CA ARG A 7 6.37 -32.16 -7.65
C ARG A 7 5.55 -31.45 -8.76
N GLN A 8 4.23 -31.51 -8.67
CA GLN A 8 3.29 -30.93 -9.64
C GLN A 8 2.55 -29.69 -9.14
N CYS A 9 3.08 -29.00 -8.12
CA CYS A 9 2.40 -27.87 -7.47
C CYS A 9 2.06 -26.74 -8.47
N HIS A 10 2.94 -26.48 -9.44
CA HIS A 10 2.78 -25.44 -10.45
C HIS A 10 1.76 -25.79 -11.55
N LEU A 11 1.36 -27.06 -11.67
CA LEU A 11 0.43 -27.53 -12.70
C LEU A 11 -1.03 -27.48 -12.26
N ASN A 12 -1.31 -27.12 -10.99
CA ASN A 12 -2.65 -27.17 -10.40
C ASN A 12 -3.25 -28.60 -10.35
N THR A 13 -2.43 -29.65 -10.46
CA THR A 13 -2.85 -31.07 -10.53
C THR A 13 -2.43 -31.90 -9.32
N CYS A 14 -2.29 -31.29 -8.14
CA CYS A 14 -1.84 -32.02 -6.95
C CYS A 14 -2.73 -33.25 -6.67
N PRO A 15 -2.16 -34.48 -6.68
CA PRO A 15 -2.94 -35.71 -6.56
C PRO A 15 -3.58 -35.90 -5.18
N THR A 16 -3.02 -35.26 -4.16
CA THR A 16 -3.48 -35.35 -2.77
C THR A 16 -4.24 -34.12 -2.29
N GLY A 17 -4.61 -33.21 -3.20
CA GLY A 17 -5.44 -32.06 -2.88
C GLY A 17 -4.77 -30.96 -2.07
N ILE A 18 -3.43 -30.97 -1.95
CA ILE A 18 -2.67 -29.97 -1.17
C ILE A 18 -2.41 -28.68 -1.96
N ALA A 19 -1.75 -28.80 -3.12
CA ALA A 19 -1.31 -27.66 -3.93
C ALA A 19 -2.14 -27.55 -5.22
N THR A 20 -3.44 -27.31 -5.07
CA THR A 20 -4.40 -27.18 -6.18
C THR A 20 -5.61 -26.35 -5.76
N GLN A 21 -6.14 -25.55 -6.68
CA GLN A 21 -7.41 -24.83 -6.53
C GLN A 21 -8.60 -25.60 -7.13
N ARG A 22 -8.35 -26.71 -7.83
CA ARG A 22 -9.40 -27.55 -8.43
C ARG A 22 -10.20 -28.27 -7.36
N GLU A 23 -11.52 -28.12 -7.39
CA GLU A 23 -12.42 -28.70 -6.38
C GLU A 23 -12.37 -30.23 -6.34
N ASP A 24 -12.33 -30.88 -7.52
CA ASP A 24 -12.26 -32.34 -7.64
C ASP A 24 -10.99 -32.94 -7.04
N LEU A 25 -9.88 -32.18 -7.06
CA LEU A 25 -8.62 -32.59 -6.46
C LEU A 25 -8.53 -32.19 -4.99
N ARG A 26 -9.04 -31.02 -4.60
CA ARG A 26 -9.13 -30.58 -3.19
C ARG A 26 -9.95 -31.57 -2.35
N ALA A 27 -10.99 -32.18 -2.92
CA ALA A 27 -11.78 -33.22 -2.27
C ALA A 27 -10.96 -34.47 -1.87
N LYS A 28 -9.77 -34.66 -2.44
CA LYS A 28 -8.84 -35.76 -2.11
C LYS A 28 -7.97 -35.46 -0.88
N PHE A 29 -8.03 -34.25 -0.31
CA PHE A 29 -7.25 -33.89 0.86
C PHE A 29 -7.75 -34.61 2.11
N THR A 30 -6.92 -35.49 2.67
CA THR A 30 -7.22 -36.27 3.88
C THR A 30 -6.45 -35.81 5.12
N GLY A 31 -5.63 -34.76 4.98
CA GLY A 31 -4.81 -34.22 6.07
C GLY A 31 -5.68 -33.66 7.21
N ARG A 32 -5.31 -33.99 8.45
CA ARG A 32 -5.99 -33.49 9.66
C ARG A 32 -5.00 -32.79 10.58
N THR A 33 -5.48 -31.86 11.39
CA THR A 33 -4.66 -31.10 12.35
C THR A 33 -3.85 -32.02 13.27
N HIS A 34 -4.44 -33.12 13.74
CA HIS A 34 -3.76 -34.08 14.61
C HIS A 34 -2.52 -34.74 13.97
N HIS A 35 -2.46 -34.88 12.63
CA HIS A 35 -1.25 -35.38 11.96
C HIS A 35 -0.06 -34.44 12.16
N ILE A 36 -0.30 -33.11 12.13
CA ILE A 36 0.75 -32.10 12.37
C ILE A 36 1.15 -32.09 13.85
N ILE A 37 0.17 -32.09 14.75
CA ILE A 37 0.41 -32.11 16.20
C ILE A 37 1.28 -33.31 16.55
N HIS A 38 0.92 -34.50 16.06
CA HIS A 38 1.67 -35.73 16.33
C HIS A 38 3.10 -35.65 15.77
N TYR A 39 3.27 -35.22 14.52
CA TYR A 39 4.60 -35.02 13.93
C TYR A 39 5.48 -34.08 14.75
N LEU A 40 4.96 -32.89 15.11
CA LEU A 40 5.71 -31.92 15.92
C LEU A 40 6.00 -32.42 17.34
N THR A 41 5.09 -33.22 17.91
CA THR A 41 5.29 -33.84 19.23
C THR A 41 6.43 -34.85 19.21
N LEU A 42 6.47 -35.72 18.20
CA LEU A 42 7.54 -36.69 18.01
C LEU A 42 8.88 -36.00 17.74
N LEU A 43 8.89 -35.00 16.87
CA LEU A 43 10.10 -34.20 16.60
C LEU A 43 10.60 -33.51 17.88
N ALA A 44 9.70 -32.96 18.69
CA ALA A 44 10.08 -32.34 19.95
C ALA A 44 10.60 -33.36 20.98
N GLU A 45 10.09 -34.60 20.96
CA GLU A 45 10.64 -35.69 21.79
C GLU A 45 12.05 -36.05 21.35
N GLU A 46 12.28 -36.28 20.06
CA GLU A 46 13.62 -36.57 19.54
C GLU A 46 14.63 -35.45 19.89
N VAL A 47 14.22 -34.18 19.80
CA VAL A 47 15.05 -33.06 20.24
C VAL A 47 15.37 -33.14 21.74
N ARG A 48 14.41 -33.54 22.59
CA ARG A 48 14.64 -33.72 24.04
C ARG A 48 15.59 -34.89 24.31
N GLU A 49 15.50 -35.97 23.54
CA GLU A 49 16.42 -37.10 23.63
C GLU A 49 17.86 -36.67 23.31
N TRP A 50 18.05 -35.86 22.27
CA TRP A 50 19.36 -35.29 21.94
C TRP A 50 19.87 -34.30 23.00
N LEU A 51 19.00 -33.43 23.51
CA LEU A 51 19.31 -32.53 24.62
C LEU A 51 19.81 -33.31 25.85
N ALA A 52 19.11 -34.39 26.21
CA ALA A 52 19.50 -35.27 27.32
C ALA A 52 20.85 -35.96 27.07
N GLN A 53 21.09 -36.45 25.85
CA GLN A 53 22.39 -37.04 25.47
C GLN A 53 23.55 -36.04 25.57
N LEU A 54 23.31 -34.77 25.27
CA LEU A 54 24.30 -33.70 25.39
C LEU A 54 24.40 -33.11 26.81
N GLY A 55 23.56 -33.57 27.75
CA GLY A 55 23.54 -33.06 29.12
C GLY A 55 22.99 -31.63 29.26
N VAL A 56 22.16 -31.18 28.31
CA VAL A 56 21.61 -29.82 28.27
C VAL A 56 20.10 -29.85 28.51
N ALA A 57 19.61 -29.04 29.44
CA ALA A 57 18.20 -29.06 29.84
C ALA A 57 17.27 -28.20 28.97
N ARG A 58 17.82 -27.17 28.31
CA ARG A 58 17.03 -26.21 27.51
C ARG A 58 17.63 -26.04 26.13
N LEU A 59 16.79 -26.00 25.11
CA LEU A 59 17.23 -25.73 23.74
C LEU A 59 17.97 -24.39 23.63
N ASP A 60 17.52 -23.36 24.38
CA ASP A 60 18.16 -22.05 24.42
C ASP A 60 19.65 -22.11 24.81
N ASP A 61 20.04 -23.08 25.64
CA ASP A 61 21.41 -23.25 26.11
C ASP A 61 22.32 -23.92 25.04
N LEU A 62 21.71 -24.52 23.99
CA LEU A 62 22.41 -25.05 22.81
C LEU A 62 22.51 -24.05 21.65
N VAL A 63 21.64 -23.05 21.57
CA VAL A 63 21.63 -22.11 20.43
C VAL A 63 22.98 -21.40 20.33
N GLY A 64 23.67 -21.59 19.21
CA GLY A 64 24.99 -20.99 18.95
C GLY A 64 26.20 -21.76 19.50
N ARG A 65 25.99 -22.90 20.18
CA ARG A 65 27.07 -23.78 20.69
C ARG A 65 27.71 -24.64 19.58
N ALA A 66 28.32 -23.98 18.61
CA ALA A 66 29.04 -24.64 17.52
C ALA A 66 30.23 -25.49 18.01
N ASP A 67 30.73 -25.21 19.22
CA ASP A 67 31.75 -26.01 19.90
C ASP A 67 31.30 -27.45 20.25
N LEU A 68 29.99 -27.72 20.25
CA LEU A 68 29.43 -29.07 20.42
C LEU A 68 29.32 -29.85 19.10
N LEU A 69 29.75 -29.25 17.98
CA LEU A 69 29.73 -29.88 16.66
C LEU A 69 31.16 -30.17 16.20
N GLN A 70 31.32 -31.29 15.50
CA GLN A 70 32.58 -31.65 14.84
C GLN A 70 32.29 -32.27 13.47
N GLY A 71 33.22 -32.06 12.53
CA GLY A 71 33.20 -32.79 11.26
C GLY A 71 33.44 -34.28 11.48
N THR A 72 32.84 -35.13 10.65
CA THR A 72 33.18 -36.56 10.63
C THR A 72 34.51 -36.76 9.93
N ALA A 73 35.19 -37.88 10.20
CA ALA A 73 36.48 -38.22 9.56
C ALA A 73 36.40 -38.35 8.02
N GLU A 74 35.20 -38.51 7.48
CA GLU A 74 34.90 -38.63 6.05
C GLU A 74 34.62 -37.28 5.37
N ALA A 75 34.63 -36.17 6.13
CA ALA A 75 34.36 -34.86 5.59
C ALA A 75 35.56 -34.35 4.76
N ASN A 76 35.39 -34.33 3.43
CA ASN A 76 36.36 -33.75 2.49
C ASN A 76 36.18 -32.23 2.27
N LEU A 77 35.53 -31.55 3.21
CA LEU A 77 35.22 -30.12 3.14
C LEU A 77 35.79 -29.40 4.36
N ASP A 78 36.32 -28.20 4.16
CA ASP A 78 36.70 -27.32 5.27
C ASP A 78 35.45 -26.74 5.94
N LEU A 79 35.08 -27.31 7.09
CA LEU A 79 33.92 -26.90 7.89
C LEU A 79 34.23 -25.77 8.88
N THR A 80 35.47 -25.26 8.90
CA THR A 80 35.93 -24.30 9.92
C THR A 80 34.99 -23.10 10.05
N ARG A 81 34.47 -22.58 8.94
CA ARG A 81 33.54 -21.44 8.94
C ARG A 81 32.17 -21.71 9.56
N LEU A 82 31.74 -22.98 9.61
CA LEU A 82 30.48 -23.40 10.25
C LEU A 82 30.66 -23.69 11.75
N LEU A 83 31.87 -24.10 12.14
CA LEU A 83 32.21 -24.48 13.51
C LEU A 83 32.75 -23.32 14.37
N VAL A 84 32.77 -22.10 13.84
CA VAL A 84 33.16 -20.92 14.62
C VAL A 84 32.06 -20.65 15.67
N ALA A 85 32.38 -20.88 16.93
CA ALA A 85 31.52 -20.48 18.04
C ALA A 85 31.37 -18.95 18.03
N ALA A 86 30.13 -18.46 18.00
CA ALA A 86 29.87 -17.04 18.17
C ALA A 86 30.18 -16.65 19.63
N PRO A 87 31.06 -15.68 19.90
CA PRO A 87 31.40 -15.32 21.27
C PRO A 87 30.16 -14.76 22.00
N GLY A 88 29.66 -15.50 22.99
CA GLY A 88 28.96 -14.96 24.16
C GLY A 88 27.63 -14.24 23.94
N ILE A 89 26.75 -14.68 23.04
CA ILE A 89 25.44 -14.04 22.87
C ILE A 89 24.31 -15.06 23.04
N ALA A 90 24.12 -15.50 24.29
CA ALA A 90 22.77 -15.66 24.81
C ALA A 90 22.18 -14.24 25.00
N SER A 91 22.07 -13.45 23.92
CA SER A 91 21.26 -12.23 23.96
C SER A 91 19.85 -12.74 24.15
N LYS A 92 19.36 -12.70 25.39
CA LYS A 92 17.94 -12.53 25.65
C LYS A 92 17.54 -11.36 24.76
N ILE A 93 16.87 -11.67 23.65
CA ILE A 93 16.33 -10.66 22.74
C ILE A 93 15.33 -9.90 23.60
N THR A 94 15.79 -8.82 24.22
CA THR A 94 14.91 -7.86 24.87
C THR A 94 14.01 -7.36 23.76
N ARG A 95 12.68 -7.50 23.93
CA ARG A 95 11.71 -6.85 23.06
C ARG A 95 11.92 -5.35 23.19
N VAL A 96 12.83 -4.79 22.42
CA VAL A 96 12.97 -3.35 22.27
C VAL A 96 11.73 -2.92 21.51
N ARG A 97 10.86 -2.14 22.16
CA ARG A 97 9.77 -1.46 21.46
C ARG A 97 10.45 -0.53 20.44
N PRO A 98 10.15 -0.65 19.15
CA PRO A 98 10.75 0.24 18.17
C PRO A 98 10.36 1.69 18.50
N PRO A 99 11.27 2.66 18.29
CA PRO A 99 10.97 4.07 18.55
C PRO A 99 9.79 4.52 17.68
N GLN A 100 8.78 5.15 18.30
CA GLN A 100 7.67 5.80 17.62
C GLN A 100 7.91 7.31 17.54
N SER A 101 7.37 7.98 16.51
CA SER A 101 7.34 9.44 16.46
C SER A 101 6.46 9.96 17.60
N THR A 102 6.92 11.00 18.30
CA THR A 102 6.14 11.69 19.33
C THR A 102 4.83 12.25 18.79
N LEU A 103 4.84 12.73 17.53
CA LEU A 103 3.63 13.19 16.84
C LEU A 103 2.63 12.02 16.64
N ALA A 104 3.12 10.82 16.31
CA ALA A 104 2.24 9.66 16.18
C ALA A 104 1.57 9.26 17.51
N GLU A 105 2.30 9.38 18.63
CA GLU A 105 1.75 9.15 19.98
C GLU A 105 0.73 10.22 20.35
N GLN A 106 1.03 11.49 20.07
CA GLN A 106 0.11 12.60 20.31
C GLN A 106 -1.21 12.43 19.53
N LEU A 107 -1.13 12.05 18.25
CA LEU A 107 -2.33 11.81 17.44
C LEU A 107 -3.22 10.69 17.99
N LEU A 108 -2.66 9.67 18.65
CA LEU A 108 -3.46 8.61 19.28
C LEU A 108 -4.23 9.13 20.49
N VAL A 109 -3.61 10.00 21.29
CA VAL A 109 -4.28 10.64 22.44
C VAL A 109 -5.40 11.54 21.96
N GLU A 110 -5.13 12.39 20.97
CA GLU A 110 -6.13 13.32 20.42
C GLU A 110 -7.29 12.59 19.71
N ALA A 111 -7.03 11.42 19.14
CA ALA A 111 -8.04 10.63 18.45
C ALA A 111 -9.00 9.87 19.39
N GLU A 112 -8.79 9.88 20.72
CA GLU A 112 -9.53 9.05 21.68
C GLU A 112 -11.06 9.15 21.49
N GLN A 113 -11.58 10.36 21.33
CA GLN A 113 -13.01 10.63 21.15
C GLN A 113 -13.56 10.07 19.83
N ALA A 114 -12.79 10.16 18.74
CA ALA A 114 -13.15 9.53 17.46
C ALA A 114 -13.06 8.00 17.55
N LEU A 115 -12.05 7.48 18.25
CA LEU A 115 -11.84 6.05 18.48
C LEU A 115 -12.87 5.41 19.41
N LEU A 116 -13.63 6.22 20.16
CA LEU A 116 -14.80 5.78 20.92
C LEU A 116 -16.10 5.86 20.10
N GLY A 117 -16.06 6.48 18.90
CA GLY A 117 -17.24 6.73 18.07
C GLY A 117 -18.11 7.88 18.59
N GLU A 118 -17.61 8.72 19.50
CA GLU A 118 -18.41 9.76 20.16
C GLU A 118 -18.59 11.00 19.29
N ARG A 119 -17.51 11.45 18.64
CA ARG A 119 -17.54 12.61 17.72
C ARG A 119 -16.37 12.61 16.76
N SER A 120 -16.54 13.32 15.64
CA SER A 120 -15.44 13.59 14.72
C SER A 120 -14.40 14.51 15.37
N VAL A 121 -13.13 14.28 15.06
CA VAL A 121 -11.99 15.03 15.61
C VAL A 121 -11.19 15.69 14.48
N LEU A 122 -10.78 16.94 14.70
CA LEU A 122 -9.89 17.70 13.82
C LEU A 122 -8.65 18.13 14.60
N THR A 123 -7.47 17.88 14.04
CA THR A 123 -6.18 18.26 14.64
C THR A 123 -5.32 19.02 13.65
N GLN A 124 -4.39 19.83 14.15
CA GLN A 124 -3.45 20.62 13.35
C GLN A 124 -2.04 20.52 13.95
N HIS A 125 -1.06 20.16 13.13
CA HIS A 125 0.31 19.91 13.58
C HIS A 125 1.36 20.35 12.56
N ASP A 126 2.53 20.77 13.05
CA ASP A 126 3.72 20.82 12.20
C ASP A 126 4.27 19.40 12.01
N ILE A 127 4.79 19.10 10.82
CA ILE A 127 5.37 17.79 10.49
C ILE A 127 6.75 17.94 9.85
N HIS A 128 7.67 17.06 10.23
CA HIS A 128 9.04 17.04 9.75
C HIS A 128 9.41 15.71 9.12
N ASN A 129 10.51 15.69 8.34
CA ASN A 129 10.90 14.52 7.56
C ASN A 129 11.28 13.29 8.43
N TYR A 130 11.60 13.52 9.72
CA TYR A 130 11.85 12.47 10.70
C TYR A 130 10.56 11.88 11.28
N ASP A 131 9.41 12.55 11.11
CA ASP A 131 8.08 12.05 11.46
C ASP A 131 7.62 11.04 10.41
N ARG A 132 8.08 9.80 10.59
CA ARG A 132 7.80 8.68 9.68
C ARG A 132 6.55 7.93 10.10
N ALA A 133 5.86 7.36 9.11
CA ALA A 133 4.66 6.54 9.30
C ALA A 133 3.53 7.23 10.07
N ILE A 134 3.45 8.57 10.00
CA ILE A 134 2.33 9.32 10.57
C ILE A 134 1.01 8.83 9.99
N GLY A 135 0.06 8.52 10.86
CA GLY A 135 -1.21 7.88 10.52
C GLY A 135 -1.24 6.36 10.70
N ALA A 136 -0.11 5.66 10.62
CA ALA A 136 -0.09 4.18 10.66
C ALA A 136 -0.53 3.61 12.01
N SER A 137 -0.07 4.19 13.13
CA SER A 137 -0.49 3.76 14.46
C SER A 137 -1.97 4.04 14.72
N LEU A 138 -2.48 5.18 14.22
CA LEU A 138 -3.90 5.52 14.27
C LEU A 138 -4.75 4.54 13.44
N ALA A 139 -4.33 4.24 12.21
CA ALA A 139 -4.98 3.24 11.37
C ALA A 139 -5.00 1.85 12.04
N GLY A 140 -3.90 1.45 12.68
CA GLY A 140 -3.82 0.20 13.43
C GLY A 140 -4.75 0.18 14.65
N GLU A 141 -4.92 1.31 15.33
CA GLU A 141 -5.88 1.45 16.44
C GLU A 141 -7.33 1.33 15.96
N ILE A 142 -7.68 2.02 14.89
CA ILE A 142 -9.01 1.94 14.26
C ILE A 142 -9.28 0.50 13.80
N ALA A 143 -8.33 -0.12 13.09
CA ALA A 143 -8.47 -1.49 12.59
C ALA A 143 -8.59 -2.52 13.73
N ARG A 144 -7.95 -2.29 14.88
CA ARG A 144 -8.09 -3.17 16.04
C ARG A 144 -9.49 -3.12 16.66
N ARG A 145 -10.14 -1.95 16.63
CA ARG A 145 -11.47 -1.74 17.19
C ARG A 145 -12.59 -2.12 16.21
N TYR A 146 -12.41 -1.79 14.94
CA TYR A 146 -13.49 -1.80 13.94
C TYR A 146 -13.14 -2.63 12.69
N GLY A 147 -11.94 -3.20 12.59
CA GLY A 147 -11.50 -3.88 11.38
C GLY A 147 -11.35 -2.92 10.19
N ASN A 148 -11.46 -3.46 8.99
CA ASN A 148 -11.23 -2.69 7.75
C ASN A 148 -12.38 -1.74 7.39
N THR A 149 -13.52 -1.78 8.10
CA THR A 149 -14.65 -0.88 7.83
C THR A 149 -14.37 0.56 8.26
N GLY A 150 -13.38 0.78 9.15
CA GLY A 150 -13.00 2.10 9.63
C GLY A 150 -13.88 2.63 10.76
N LEU A 151 -13.79 3.94 11.01
CA LEU A 151 -14.55 4.61 12.08
C LEU A 151 -16.07 4.63 11.81
N PRO A 152 -16.92 4.30 12.80
CA PRO A 152 -18.37 4.27 12.61
C PRO A 152 -19.00 5.65 12.76
N GLY A 153 -19.51 6.23 11.67
CA GLY A 153 -20.29 7.47 11.69
C GLY A 153 -19.53 8.75 12.10
N VAL A 154 -18.23 8.64 12.37
CA VAL A 154 -17.34 9.75 12.73
C VAL A 154 -16.07 9.71 11.90
N SER A 155 -15.30 10.79 11.92
CA SER A 155 -14.03 10.89 11.20
C SER A 155 -12.90 11.49 12.03
N MET A 156 -11.67 11.20 11.63
CA MET A 156 -10.46 11.83 12.13
C MET A 156 -9.81 12.61 10.99
N THR A 157 -9.81 13.94 11.09
CA THR A 157 -9.13 14.82 10.14
C THR A 157 -7.86 15.40 10.77
N CYS A 158 -6.70 15.00 10.27
CA CYS A 158 -5.41 15.54 10.71
C CYS A 158 -4.84 16.46 9.64
N ILE A 159 -4.63 17.72 9.98
CA ILE A 159 -4.02 18.72 9.09
C ILE A 159 -2.57 18.91 9.51
N PHE A 160 -1.67 18.86 8.53
CA PHE A 160 -0.24 18.98 8.73
C PHE A 160 0.34 20.11 7.88
N GLN A 161 1.34 20.80 8.43
CA GLN A 161 2.14 21.80 7.72
C GLN A 161 3.62 21.39 7.78
N GLY A 162 4.29 21.28 6.64
CA GLY A 162 5.72 20.95 6.59
C GLY A 162 6.07 19.81 5.65
N ALA A 163 7.08 19.02 6.01
CA ALA A 163 7.63 17.97 5.16
C ALA A 163 7.41 16.60 5.81
N ALA A 164 6.46 15.80 5.32
CA ALA A 164 6.17 14.50 5.90
C ALA A 164 7.29 13.49 5.62
N GLY A 165 7.66 12.72 6.64
CA GLY A 165 8.60 11.62 6.51
C GLY A 165 8.05 10.45 5.67
N GLN A 166 8.89 9.43 5.55
CA GLN A 166 8.60 8.19 4.83
C GLN A 166 7.30 7.54 5.35
N SER A 167 6.50 6.96 4.44
CA SER A 167 5.26 6.22 4.76
C SER A 167 4.13 7.06 5.37
N PHE A 168 4.01 8.34 5.02
CA PHE A 168 2.87 9.18 5.42
C PHE A 168 1.54 8.56 5.00
N GLY A 169 0.62 8.37 5.96
CA GLY A 169 -0.67 7.75 5.72
C GLY A 169 -0.62 6.27 5.33
N ALA A 170 0.46 5.56 5.65
CA ALA A 170 0.50 4.12 5.44
C ALA A 170 -0.64 3.41 6.18
N PHE A 171 -1.26 2.44 5.52
CA PHE A 171 -2.40 1.67 6.01
C PHE A 171 -3.65 2.47 6.34
N CYS A 172 -3.78 3.70 5.82
CA CYS A 172 -4.95 4.56 6.02
C CYS A 172 -6.26 3.78 5.78
N VAL A 173 -7.22 3.92 6.69
CA VAL A 173 -8.52 3.20 6.72
C VAL A 173 -9.69 4.19 6.57
N PRO A 174 -10.93 3.72 6.28
CA PRO A 174 -12.08 4.61 6.22
C PRO A 174 -12.29 5.41 7.52
N GLY A 175 -12.78 6.63 7.38
CA GLY A 175 -12.91 7.60 8.48
C GLY A 175 -11.64 8.42 8.76
N MET A 176 -10.49 8.09 8.17
CA MET A 176 -9.29 8.93 8.25
C MET A 176 -9.20 9.93 7.08
N ARG A 177 -8.84 11.17 7.38
CA ARG A 177 -8.52 12.22 6.42
C ARG A 177 -7.21 12.91 6.81
N LEU A 178 -6.17 12.71 6.03
CA LEU A 178 -4.84 13.30 6.27
C LEU A 178 -4.60 14.40 5.23
N VAL A 179 -4.49 15.64 5.67
CA VAL A 179 -4.27 16.81 4.81
C VAL A 179 -2.89 17.35 5.09
N LEU A 180 -2.04 17.44 4.07
CA LEU A 180 -0.68 17.96 4.17
C LEU A 180 -0.53 19.19 3.28
N GLN A 181 -0.24 20.32 3.91
CA GLN A 181 0.24 21.52 3.25
C GLN A 181 1.77 21.51 3.27
N GLY A 182 2.39 21.17 2.15
CA GLY A 182 3.83 20.95 2.04
C GLY A 182 4.17 19.81 1.09
N GLU A 183 5.09 18.96 1.49
CA GLU A 183 5.64 17.87 0.67
C GLU A 183 5.81 16.58 1.48
N ALA A 184 5.84 15.43 0.81
CA ALA A 184 6.00 14.13 1.45
C ALA A 184 7.14 13.32 0.82
N ASN A 185 7.79 12.48 1.61
CA ASN A 185 8.79 11.54 1.14
C ASN A 185 8.15 10.29 0.50
N ASP A 186 8.90 9.20 0.35
CA ASP A 186 8.41 7.99 -0.32
C ASP A 186 7.31 7.27 0.47
N TYR A 187 6.60 6.38 -0.22
CA TYR A 187 5.61 5.46 0.34
C TYR A 187 4.33 6.11 0.91
N VAL A 188 3.97 7.30 0.44
CA VAL A 188 2.67 7.91 0.77
C VAL A 188 1.54 6.93 0.48
N GLY A 189 0.64 6.73 1.44
CA GLY A 189 -0.51 5.84 1.28
C GLY A 189 -0.14 4.37 1.03
N LYS A 190 1.06 3.94 1.43
CA LYS A 190 1.48 2.53 1.33
C LYS A 190 0.41 1.62 1.95
N SER A 191 -0.09 0.69 1.14
CA SER A 191 -1.09 -0.30 1.54
C SER A 191 -2.32 0.32 2.23
N MET A 192 -2.74 1.52 1.82
CA MET A 192 -4.01 2.09 2.28
C MET A 192 -5.20 1.24 1.82
N THR A 193 -6.22 1.16 2.67
CA THR A 193 -7.45 0.37 2.46
C THR A 193 -8.72 1.23 2.49
N GLY A 194 -8.61 2.50 2.91
CA GLY A 194 -9.65 3.50 2.79
C GLY A 194 -9.18 4.90 3.21
N GLY A 195 -10.15 5.78 3.43
CA GLY A 195 -9.86 7.15 3.86
C GLY A 195 -9.30 8.03 2.74
N GLN A 196 -8.79 9.20 3.14
CA GLN A 196 -8.34 10.24 2.21
C GLN A 196 -6.96 10.78 2.61
N ILE A 197 -6.07 10.90 1.63
CA ILE A 197 -4.80 11.61 1.74
C ILE A 197 -4.82 12.75 0.74
N ILE A 198 -4.59 13.97 1.21
CA ILE A 198 -4.63 15.18 0.40
C ILE A 198 -3.30 15.91 0.61
N ILE A 199 -2.53 16.12 -0.45
CA ILE A 199 -1.24 16.80 -0.41
C ILE A 199 -1.29 17.98 -1.38
N ALA A 200 -1.04 19.18 -0.85
CA ALA A 200 -0.99 20.41 -1.63
C ALA A 200 0.21 21.26 -1.20
N PRO A 201 0.77 22.10 -2.09
CA PRO A 201 1.83 23.02 -1.71
C PRO A 201 1.41 23.95 -0.56
N PRO A 202 2.36 24.52 0.19
CA PRO A 202 2.06 25.53 1.18
C PRO A 202 1.28 26.70 0.59
N THR A 203 0.37 27.28 1.39
CA THR A 203 -0.38 28.47 0.98
C THR A 203 0.59 29.60 0.61
N GLY A 204 0.44 30.18 -0.59
CA GLY A 204 1.33 31.25 -1.07
C GLY A 204 2.57 30.78 -1.83
N ALA A 205 2.72 29.48 -2.10
CA ALA A 205 3.74 28.98 -3.01
C ALA A 205 3.66 29.66 -4.38
N SER A 206 4.79 30.20 -4.87
CA SER A 206 4.88 30.95 -6.13
C SER A 206 5.30 30.09 -7.33
N PHE A 207 5.70 28.84 -7.09
CA PHE A 207 6.11 27.92 -8.15
C PHE A 207 4.92 27.17 -8.76
N ALA A 208 5.08 26.74 -10.02
CA ALA A 208 4.11 25.91 -10.71
C ALA A 208 4.11 24.49 -10.15
N ALA A 209 3.12 24.13 -9.32
CA ALA A 209 3.06 22.85 -8.61
C ALA A 209 3.17 21.62 -9.55
N HIS A 210 2.45 21.60 -10.67
CA HIS A 210 2.54 20.55 -11.70
C HIS A 210 3.93 20.34 -12.35
N LYS A 211 4.88 21.26 -12.13
CA LYS A 211 6.27 21.14 -12.61
C LYS A 211 7.25 20.71 -11.51
N ASN A 212 6.79 20.58 -10.26
CA ASN A 212 7.64 20.30 -9.10
C ASN A 212 7.20 19.01 -8.41
N THR A 213 8.15 18.29 -7.84
CA THR A 213 7.87 17.10 -7.03
C THR A 213 7.26 17.51 -5.70
N ILE A 214 6.18 16.84 -5.31
CA ILE A 214 5.51 17.04 -4.02
C ILE A 214 5.47 15.78 -3.16
N LEU A 215 5.63 14.61 -3.81
CA LEU A 215 5.68 13.33 -3.13
C LEU A 215 6.67 12.37 -3.80
N GLY A 216 7.27 11.49 -3.00
CA GLY A 216 8.37 10.62 -3.43
C GLY A 216 7.94 9.42 -4.27
N ASN A 217 8.67 8.32 -4.10
CA ASN A 217 8.55 7.10 -4.88
C ASN A 217 7.60 6.08 -4.23
N THR A 218 7.21 5.06 -5.01
CA THR A 218 6.49 3.87 -4.51
C THR A 218 5.22 4.21 -3.72
N VAL A 219 4.55 5.25 -4.16
CA VAL A 219 3.33 5.80 -3.57
C VAL A 219 2.17 4.85 -3.87
N LEU A 220 1.26 4.66 -2.90
CA LEU A 220 0.17 3.69 -2.97
C LEU A 220 0.60 2.23 -3.18
N TYR A 221 1.80 1.88 -2.71
CA TYR A 221 2.32 0.52 -2.86
C TYR A 221 1.35 -0.53 -2.29
N GLY A 222 0.77 -1.35 -3.16
CA GLY A 222 -0.14 -2.43 -2.74
C GLY A 222 -1.52 -1.96 -2.27
N ALA A 223 -1.95 -0.73 -2.55
CA ALA A 223 -3.16 -0.17 -1.94
C ALA A 223 -4.44 -0.94 -2.34
N THR A 224 -5.35 -1.20 -1.41
CA THR A 224 -6.62 -1.90 -1.65
C THR A 224 -7.81 -1.06 -1.13
N GLY A 225 -7.79 0.25 -1.39
CA GLY A 225 -8.94 1.16 -1.26
C GLY A 225 -8.65 2.54 -0.65
N GLY A 226 -9.46 3.56 -1.00
CA GLY A 226 -9.36 4.94 -0.53
C GLY A 226 -8.84 5.92 -1.59
N GLN A 227 -8.65 7.20 -1.21
CA GLN A 227 -8.41 8.29 -2.17
C GLN A 227 -7.14 9.09 -1.86
N LEU A 228 -6.32 9.33 -2.89
CA LEU A 228 -5.16 10.22 -2.84
C LEU A 228 -5.32 11.39 -3.83
N PHE A 229 -5.16 12.62 -3.35
CA PHE A 229 -5.15 13.82 -4.18
C PHE A 229 -3.85 14.59 -3.94
N ALA A 230 -3.03 14.76 -4.98
CA ALA A 230 -1.70 15.37 -4.87
C ALA A 230 -1.51 16.49 -5.90
N ALA A 231 -1.46 17.74 -5.45
CA ALA A 231 -1.23 18.89 -6.32
C ALA A 231 0.27 19.09 -6.60
N GLY A 232 0.85 18.17 -7.36
CA GLY A 232 2.25 18.20 -7.78
C GLY A 232 2.68 16.88 -8.40
N ARG A 233 3.97 16.73 -8.68
CA ARG A 233 4.53 15.51 -9.29
C ARG A 233 4.89 14.47 -8.24
N ALA A 234 4.67 13.21 -8.57
CA ALA A 234 5.22 12.06 -7.88
C ALA A 234 6.57 11.64 -8.45
N GLY A 235 7.35 10.93 -7.64
CA GLY A 235 8.53 10.18 -8.08
C GLY A 235 8.20 8.93 -8.90
N GLU A 236 9.11 7.96 -8.88
CA GLU A 236 9.01 6.70 -9.60
C GLU A 236 8.04 5.72 -8.92
N ARG A 237 7.55 4.74 -9.69
CA ARG A 237 6.69 3.66 -9.19
C ARG A 237 5.44 4.15 -8.47
N PHE A 238 4.89 5.27 -8.94
CA PHE A 238 3.60 5.75 -8.46
C PHE A 238 2.50 4.71 -8.73
N ALA A 239 1.70 4.37 -7.72
CA ALA A 239 0.65 3.36 -7.78
C ALA A 239 1.15 1.95 -8.15
N VAL A 240 2.39 1.61 -7.79
CA VAL A 240 2.92 0.25 -7.99
C VAL A 240 2.11 -0.77 -7.17
N ARG A 241 1.61 -1.81 -7.83
CA ARG A 241 0.69 -2.80 -7.24
C ARG A 241 -0.56 -2.18 -6.62
N ASN A 242 -1.04 -1.03 -7.10
CA ASN A 242 -2.35 -0.54 -6.69
C ASN A 242 -3.42 -1.57 -7.08
N SER A 243 -4.28 -1.91 -6.14
CA SER A 243 -5.31 -2.94 -6.24
C SER A 243 -6.69 -2.41 -5.85
N GLY A 244 -6.86 -1.09 -5.66
CA GLY A 244 -8.19 -0.53 -5.34
C GLY A 244 -8.25 0.95 -4.97
N ALA A 245 -7.12 1.67 -4.82
CA ALA A 245 -7.16 3.10 -4.50
C ALA A 245 -7.42 3.96 -5.74
N MET A 246 -8.11 5.09 -5.54
CA MET A 246 -8.25 6.17 -6.52
C MET A 246 -7.19 7.24 -6.26
N ALA A 247 -6.50 7.70 -7.29
CA ALA A 247 -5.49 8.74 -7.15
C ALA A 247 -5.56 9.80 -8.24
N VAL A 248 -5.34 11.06 -7.88
CA VAL A 248 -5.12 12.16 -8.83
C VAL A 248 -3.81 12.86 -8.51
N VAL A 249 -2.94 12.98 -9.51
CA VAL A 249 -1.58 13.57 -9.40
C VAL A 249 -1.25 14.40 -10.64
N GLU A 250 -0.36 15.37 -10.53
CA GLU A 250 -0.07 16.33 -11.62
C GLU A 250 1.15 15.98 -12.47
N GLY A 251 1.73 14.80 -12.24
CA GLY A 251 2.80 14.21 -13.02
C GLY A 251 3.45 13.07 -12.26
N VAL A 252 4.14 12.19 -12.95
CA VAL A 252 4.75 10.98 -12.35
C VAL A 252 6.12 10.69 -12.97
N GLY A 253 6.99 10.03 -12.21
CA GLY A 253 8.24 9.47 -12.69
C GLY A 253 8.03 8.21 -13.53
N ALA A 254 9.10 7.42 -13.69
CA ALA A 254 9.08 6.16 -14.43
C ALA A 254 8.29 5.07 -13.67
N HIS A 255 7.85 4.04 -14.38
CA HIS A 255 7.19 2.85 -13.81
C HIS A 255 5.88 3.14 -13.06
N ALA A 256 5.18 4.23 -13.39
CA ALA A 256 3.87 4.48 -12.82
C ALA A 256 2.85 3.39 -13.26
N CYS A 257 1.98 3.00 -12.34
CA CYS A 257 1.02 1.89 -12.46
C CYS A 257 1.65 0.51 -12.74
N GLU A 258 2.93 0.33 -12.40
CA GLU A 258 3.60 -0.97 -12.52
C GLU A 258 2.91 -2.03 -11.65
N TYR A 259 2.58 -3.18 -12.23
CA TYR A 259 1.84 -4.27 -11.57
C TYR A 259 0.49 -3.87 -10.94
N MET A 260 -0.16 -2.80 -11.42
CA MET A 260 -1.48 -2.41 -10.94
C MET A 260 -2.53 -3.47 -11.29
N THR A 261 -3.34 -3.85 -10.29
CA THR A 261 -4.39 -4.89 -10.38
C THR A 261 -5.77 -4.38 -9.97
N GLY A 262 -5.98 -3.06 -9.90
CA GLY A 262 -7.25 -2.45 -9.53
C GLY A 262 -7.11 -0.98 -9.13
N GLY A 263 -8.23 -0.27 -9.03
CA GLY A 263 -8.27 1.16 -8.72
C GLY A 263 -8.22 2.06 -9.95
N MET A 264 -8.15 3.38 -9.71
CA MET A 264 -8.15 4.42 -10.74
C MET A 264 -7.01 5.40 -10.53
N VAL A 265 -6.24 5.71 -11.58
CA VAL A 265 -5.15 6.69 -11.50
C VAL A 265 -5.33 7.78 -12.56
N VAL A 266 -5.37 9.05 -12.15
CA VAL A 266 -5.43 10.21 -13.05
C VAL A 266 -4.13 11.00 -12.95
N VAL A 267 -3.46 11.19 -14.09
CA VAL A 267 -2.23 11.96 -14.20
C VAL A 267 -2.48 13.22 -15.06
N LEU A 268 -2.40 14.39 -14.44
CA LEU A 268 -2.70 15.70 -15.05
C LEU A 268 -1.47 16.40 -15.65
N GLY A 269 -0.44 15.63 -16.01
CA GLY A 269 0.82 16.14 -16.55
C GLY A 269 1.76 15.04 -17.04
N GLU A 270 3.06 15.34 -17.04
CA GLU A 270 4.08 14.46 -17.64
C GLU A 270 4.23 13.13 -16.90
N THR A 271 4.50 12.07 -17.67
CA THR A 271 4.84 10.74 -17.16
C THR A 271 6.29 10.36 -17.47
N GLY A 272 6.89 9.48 -16.67
CA GLY A 272 8.15 8.82 -17.03
C GLY A 272 7.95 7.64 -17.97
N LYS A 273 9.03 6.91 -18.26
CA LYS A 273 9.04 5.73 -19.14
C LYS A 273 8.44 4.51 -18.44
N ASN A 274 8.09 3.49 -19.25
CA ASN A 274 7.61 2.18 -18.80
C ASN A 274 6.34 2.26 -17.94
N PHE A 275 5.44 3.19 -18.28
CA PHE A 275 4.13 3.31 -17.65
C PHE A 275 3.30 2.04 -17.88
N ALA A 276 2.56 1.59 -16.88
CA ALA A 276 1.66 0.42 -16.91
C ALA A 276 2.32 -0.95 -17.19
N ALA A 277 3.64 -1.09 -16.97
CA ALA A 277 4.31 -2.38 -17.09
C ALA A 277 3.70 -3.41 -16.12
N GLY A 278 3.25 -4.55 -16.64
CA GLY A 278 2.60 -5.58 -15.82
C GLY A 278 1.24 -5.20 -15.24
N MET A 279 0.62 -4.09 -15.68
CA MET A 279 -0.72 -3.69 -15.24
C MET A 279 -1.77 -4.67 -15.80
N SER A 280 -2.49 -5.35 -14.91
CA SER A 280 -3.43 -6.43 -15.25
C SER A 280 -4.89 -6.15 -14.88
N ALA A 281 -5.17 -5.11 -14.08
CA ALA A 281 -6.53 -4.63 -13.78
C ALA A 281 -6.52 -3.15 -13.36
N GLY A 282 -7.70 -2.53 -13.36
CA GLY A 282 -7.91 -1.09 -13.07
C GLY A 282 -7.80 -0.21 -14.32
N VAL A 283 -7.90 1.11 -14.12
CA VAL A 283 -7.88 2.10 -15.22
C VAL A 283 -6.99 3.30 -14.87
N ALA A 284 -6.31 3.85 -15.87
CA ALA A 284 -5.59 5.11 -15.73
C ALA A 284 -5.92 6.11 -16.84
N TYR A 285 -5.92 7.39 -16.48
CA TYR A 285 -6.16 8.51 -17.39
C TYR A 285 -4.96 9.43 -17.40
N VAL A 286 -4.35 9.64 -18.57
CA VAL A 286 -3.15 10.46 -18.70
C VAL A 286 -3.40 11.62 -19.64
N LEU A 287 -3.21 12.84 -19.13
CA LEU A 287 -3.25 14.06 -19.92
C LEU A 287 -1.96 14.21 -20.74
N ASP A 288 -2.02 14.03 -22.05
CA ASP A 288 -0.86 14.09 -22.94
C ASP A 288 -0.91 15.32 -23.86
N THR A 289 -0.53 16.48 -23.33
CA THR A 289 -0.47 17.72 -24.11
C THR A 289 0.70 17.77 -25.10
N ALA A 290 1.71 16.90 -24.94
CA ALA A 290 2.91 16.89 -25.78
C ALA A 290 2.88 15.81 -26.88
N GLY A 291 1.92 14.89 -26.84
CA GLY A 291 1.80 13.80 -27.82
C GLY A 291 2.88 12.72 -27.68
N VAL A 292 3.51 12.61 -26.51
CA VAL A 292 4.65 11.68 -26.29
C VAL A 292 4.29 10.48 -25.41
N PHE A 293 3.10 10.46 -24.82
CA PHE A 293 2.71 9.41 -23.88
C PHE A 293 2.73 8.00 -24.48
N PRO A 294 2.25 7.76 -25.72
CA PRO A 294 2.27 6.41 -26.30
C PRO A 294 3.67 5.77 -26.34
N MET A 295 4.74 6.56 -26.53
CA MET A 295 6.12 6.07 -26.52
C MET A 295 6.66 5.77 -25.11
N ARG A 296 5.98 6.25 -24.07
CA ARG A 296 6.35 6.04 -22.66
C ARG A 296 5.55 4.91 -22.00
N CYS A 297 4.48 4.45 -22.64
CA CYS A 297 3.63 3.38 -22.16
C CYS A 297 4.17 2.00 -22.58
N ASN A 298 4.19 1.05 -21.65
CA ASN A 298 4.40 -0.35 -21.96
C ASN A 298 3.06 -0.99 -22.31
N THR A 299 2.87 -1.35 -23.58
CA THR A 299 1.61 -1.88 -24.11
C THR A 299 1.56 -3.41 -24.18
N GLU A 300 2.41 -4.11 -23.43
CA GLU A 300 2.42 -5.57 -23.39
C GLU A 300 1.07 -6.14 -22.94
N LEU A 301 0.49 -5.57 -21.87
CA LEU A 301 -0.77 -6.02 -21.27
C LEU A 301 -1.92 -5.00 -21.37
N VAL A 302 -1.63 -3.76 -21.76
CA VAL A 302 -2.61 -2.66 -21.78
C VAL A 302 -2.82 -2.10 -23.18
N GLU A 303 -3.98 -1.48 -23.36
CA GLU A 303 -4.36 -0.70 -24.54
C GLU A 303 -4.44 0.79 -24.22
N LEU A 304 -4.27 1.60 -25.28
CA LEU A 304 -4.39 3.05 -25.23
C LEU A 304 -5.56 3.47 -26.10
N GLN A 305 -6.52 4.19 -25.52
CA GLN A 305 -7.68 4.70 -26.26
C GLN A 305 -7.93 6.17 -25.93
N ARG A 306 -8.45 6.92 -26.92
CA ARG A 306 -9.00 8.25 -26.67
C ARG A 306 -10.37 8.14 -25.99
N LEU A 307 -10.77 9.17 -25.28
CA LEU A 307 -12.07 9.21 -24.63
C LEU A 307 -13.15 9.52 -25.66
N GLU A 308 -14.12 8.62 -25.78
CA GLU A 308 -15.25 8.73 -26.72
C GLU A 308 -16.60 8.67 -26.00
N ASP A 309 -16.69 7.92 -24.91
CA ASP A 309 -17.89 7.77 -24.10
C ASP A 309 -18.18 9.03 -23.26
N PRO A 310 -19.33 9.71 -23.46
CA PRO A 310 -19.71 10.88 -22.69
C PRO A 310 -19.85 10.64 -21.18
N GLU A 311 -20.28 9.46 -20.74
CA GLU A 311 -20.47 9.14 -19.31
C GLU A 311 -19.11 9.03 -18.61
N GLU A 312 -18.19 8.27 -19.20
CA GLU A 312 -16.81 8.16 -18.74
C GLU A 312 -16.11 9.53 -18.70
N ILE A 313 -16.33 10.38 -19.71
CA ILE A 313 -15.78 11.75 -19.77
C ILE A 313 -16.28 12.59 -18.58
N GLU A 314 -17.57 12.58 -18.27
CA GLU A 314 -18.12 13.37 -17.16
C GLU A 314 -17.71 12.80 -15.80
N ALA A 315 -17.57 11.47 -15.68
CA ALA A 315 -17.02 10.84 -14.49
C ALA A 315 -15.56 11.27 -14.24
N LEU A 316 -14.71 11.22 -15.27
CA LEU A 316 -13.34 11.74 -15.18
C LEU A 316 -13.30 13.21 -14.79
N ARG A 317 -14.18 14.03 -15.39
CA ARG A 317 -14.30 15.45 -15.06
C ARG A 317 -14.65 15.64 -13.58
N THR A 318 -15.56 14.84 -13.03
CA THR A 318 -15.97 14.87 -11.62
C THR A 318 -14.80 14.56 -10.70
N VAL A 319 -14.02 13.52 -11.00
CA VAL A 319 -12.82 13.18 -10.22
C VAL A 319 -11.80 14.33 -10.22
N ILE A 320 -11.63 15.01 -11.35
CA ILE A 320 -10.74 16.19 -11.45
C ILE A 320 -11.31 17.39 -10.68
N GLN A 321 -12.63 17.56 -10.65
CA GLN A 321 -13.28 18.57 -9.80
C GLN A 321 -13.05 18.29 -8.31
N TRP A 322 -13.09 17.02 -7.88
CA TRP A 322 -12.73 16.65 -6.51
C TRP A 322 -11.28 17.00 -6.19
N HIS A 323 -10.36 16.69 -7.10
CA HIS A 323 -8.95 17.08 -6.97
C HIS A 323 -8.81 18.58 -6.80
N ARG A 324 -9.45 19.39 -7.65
CA ARG A 324 -9.47 20.86 -7.53
C ARG A 324 -10.04 21.31 -6.18
N LYS A 325 -11.18 20.76 -5.75
CA LYS A 325 -11.86 21.14 -4.50
C LYS A 325 -10.97 20.86 -3.28
N LYS A 326 -10.32 19.69 -3.26
CA LYS A 326 -9.52 19.21 -2.12
C LYS A 326 -8.12 19.82 -2.06
N THR A 327 -7.47 20.03 -3.20
CA THR A 327 -6.07 20.51 -3.24
C THR A 327 -5.92 21.98 -3.62
N ARG A 328 -7.00 22.64 -4.05
CA ARG A 328 -6.97 23.97 -4.68
C ARG A 328 -6.02 24.05 -5.88
N SER A 329 -5.80 22.93 -6.57
CA SER A 329 -4.94 22.83 -7.73
C SER A 329 -5.30 23.84 -8.82
N TRP A 330 -4.34 24.71 -9.14
CA TRP A 330 -4.43 25.62 -10.27
C TRP A 330 -4.43 24.88 -11.61
N ARG A 331 -3.64 23.80 -11.73
CA ARG A 331 -3.58 22.96 -12.92
C ARG A 331 -4.94 22.34 -13.24
N ALA A 332 -5.61 21.80 -12.23
CA ALA A 332 -6.96 21.25 -12.37
C ALA A 332 -7.97 22.35 -12.73
N ALA A 333 -7.87 23.54 -12.11
CA ALA A 333 -8.74 24.67 -12.44
C ALA A 333 -8.61 25.11 -13.91
N GLN A 334 -7.38 25.25 -14.43
CA GLN A 334 -7.15 25.58 -15.83
C GLN A 334 -7.72 24.51 -16.78
N LEU A 335 -7.43 23.25 -16.48
CA LEU A 335 -7.90 22.14 -17.31
C LEU A 335 -9.43 22.06 -17.37
N LEU A 336 -10.09 22.29 -16.24
CA LEU A 336 -11.56 22.32 -16.17
C LEU A 336 -12.16 23.53 -16.90
N ALA A 337 -11.46 24.67 -16.94
CA ALA A 337 -11.90 25.85 -17.69
C ALA A 337 -11.87 25.62 -19.22
N GLU A 338 -10.95 24.79 -19.71
CA GLU A 338 -10.82 24.43 -21.13
C GLU A 338 -11.22 22.98 -21.42
N TRP A 339 -12.14 22.42 -20.63
CA TRP A 339 -12.43 20.98 -20.62
C TRP A 339 -12.75 20.41 -22.01
N SER A 340 -13.58 21.08 -22.80
CA SER A 340 -13.98 20.62 -24.14
C SER A 340 -12.80 20.38 -25.09
N ARG A 341 -11.70 21.12 -24.91
CA ARG A 341 -10.45 20.97 -25.64
C ARG A 341 -9.55 19.93 -24.96
N MET A 342 -9.39 20.03 -23.65
CA MET A 342 -8.45 19.22 -22.88
C MET A 342 -8.84 17.74 -22.80
N GLN A 343 -10.13 17.42 -22.77
CA GLN A 343 -10.60 16.03 -22.76
C GLN A 343 -10.11 15.22 -23.97
N ARG A 344 -9.89 15.87 -25.12
CA ARG A 344 -9.48 15.21 -26.38
C ARG A 344 -8.03 14.72 -26.36
N VAL A 345 -7.21 15.25 -25.45
CA VAL A 345 -5.79 14.87 -25.32
C VAL A 345 -5.54 13.93 -24.16
N PHE A 346 -6.59 13.46 -23.48
CA PHE A 346 -6.45 12.34 -22.56
C PHE A 346 -6.27 11.02 -23.30
N TRP A 347 -5.51 10.13 -22.67
CA TRP A 347 -5.44 8.72 -22.98
C TRP A 347 -6.07 7.95 -21.83
N ARG A 348 -6.96 7.03 -22.15
CA ARG A 348 -7.35 5.92 -21.27
C ARG A 348 -6.34 4.79 -21.44
N VAL A 349 -5.87 4.26 -20.33
CA VAL A 349 -4.93 3.13 -20.23
C VAL A 349 -5.62 2.04 -19.42
N PHE A 350 -5.81 0.88 -20.02
CA PHE A 350 -6.56 -0.21 -19.41
C PHE A 350 -6.04 -1.56 -19.93
N PRO A 351 -6.03 -2.62 -19.11
CA PRO A 351 -5.67 -3.96 -19.56
C PRO A 351 -6.62 -4.47 -20.63
N ARG A 352 -6.13 -5.36 -21.49
CA ARG A 352 -6.98 -6.07 -22.47
C ARG A 352 -8.12 -6.77 -21.72
N ASP A 353 -9.32 -6.72 -22.31
CA ASP A 353 -10.56 -7.29 -21.74
C ASP A 353 -11.10 -6.61 -20.48
N SER A 354 -10.50 -5.49 -20.03
CA SER A 354 -11.05 -4.70 -18.93
C SER A 354 -12.18 -3.80 -19.40
N THR A 355 -13.29 -3.80 -18.67
CA THR A 355 -14.41 -2.85 -18.83
C THR A 355 -14.37 -1.70 -17.82
N CYS A 356 -13.31 -1.63 -17.00
CA CYS A 356 -13.23 -0.65 -15.92
C CYS A 356 -13.08 0.77 -16.47
N THR A 357 -13.89 1.70 -15.98
CA THR A 357 -13.87 3.11 -16.38
C THR A 357 -13.97 4.04 -15.17
N ALA A 358 -13.84 5.34 -15.40
CA ALA A 358 -14.01 6.36 -14.37
C ALA A 358 -15.40 6.31 -13.73
N SER A 359 -16.43 5.86 -14.46
CA SER A 359 -17.81 5.77 -13.95
C SER A 359 -17.91 4.86 -12.73
N ASP A 360 -17.11 3.79 -12.67
CA ASP A 360 -17.05 2.84 -11.53
C ASP A 360 -16.63 3.51 -10.21
N PHE A 361 -16.07 4.72 -10.28
CA PHE A 361 -15.50 5.45 -9.13
C PHE A 361 -16.29 6.70 -8.74
N VAL A 362 -17.37 7.02 -9.46
CA VAL A 362 -18.17 8.23 -9.26
C VAL A 362 -19.59 7.92 -8.77
N GLU A 363 -20.10 6.70 -8.97
CA GLU A 363 -21.45 6.29 -8.54
C GLU A 363 -21.66 6.17 -7.02
N THR A 364 -20.67 6.52 -6.19
CA THR A 364 -20.84 6.57 -4.74
C THR A 364 -21.06 8.02 -4.30
N GLU A 365 -22.31 8.31 -3.92
CA GLU A 365 -22.68 9.55 -3.25
C GLU A 365 -21.67 9.90 -2.13
N GLU A 366 -21.37 11.19 -2.10
CA GLU A 366 -20.35 11.87 -1.32
C GLU A 366 -20.25 11.38 0.15
N HIS A 367 -19.10 10.80 0.51
CA HIS A 367 -18.62 10.79 1.91
C HIS A 367 -18.54 12.20 2.54
N ASP A 368 -18.65 13.26 1.73
CA ASP A 368 -18.66 14.66 2.17
C ASP A 368 -20.06 15.15 2.65
N VAL A 369 -21.18 14.48 2.31
CA VAL A 369 -22.53 14.90 2.75
C VAL A 369 -22.75 14.62 4.24
N VAL A 370 -22.29 13.48 4.73
CA VAL A 370 -22.33 13.13 6.16
C VAL A 370 -21.55 14.15 7.01
N MET A 371 -20.48 14.74 6.46
CA MET A 371 -19.67 15.76 7.15
C MET A 371 -20.33 17.14 7.21
N ALA A 372 -21.09 17.53 6.18
CA ALA A 372 -21.82 18.80 6.19
C ALA A 372 -22.95 18.81 7.22
N GLU A 373 -23.51 17.63 7.54
CA GLU A 373 -24.52 17.46 8.58
C GLU A 373 -23.88 17.33 9.98
N ALA A 374 -22.74 16.62 10.11
CA ALA A 374 -22.03 16.47 11.38
C ALA A 374 -21.35 17.75 11.91
N LEU A 375 -21.13 18.76 11.06
CA LEU A 375 -20.64 20.09 11.47
C LEU A 375 -21.78 21.09 11.76
N ARG A 376 -23.05 20.70 11.52
CA ARG A 376 -24.24 21.50 11.80
C ARG A 376 -24.96 21.09 13.09
N GLY A 377 -24.57 19.97 13.71
CA GLY A 377 -24.96 19.56 15.07
C GLY A 377 -23.80 19.73 16.03
#